data_AF-A0A968FR47-F1
#
_entry.id   AF-A0A968FR47-F1
#
_cell.length_a   1.000
_cell.length_b   1.000
_cell.length_c   1.000
_cell.angle_alpha   90.00
_cell.angle_beta   90.00
_cell.angle_gamma   90.00
#
_symmetry.space_group_name_H-M   'P 1'
#
loop_
_entity.id
_entity.type
_entity.pdbx_description
1 polymer ?
#
loop_
_entity_poly.entity_id
_entity_poly.type
_entity_poly.pdbx_seq_one_letter_code
_entity_poly.pdbx_strand_id
1 'polypeptide(L)'
;HGFRNPRLRNGNTFEVIQLMSDFAILDPRQCEELARYYHFLRNVECGLRLMSEQYSNHLPQDETALAVLARLLDYAGGTPSEQADAFMEEYQQTTGEVREFYRGNLDVLLRISL
;
A
#
# COMPACT_ATOMS: atom_id res chain seq x y z
N HIS A 1 -3.34 -2.72 20.70
CA HIS A 1 -2.24 -1.72 20.78
C HIS A 1 -2.65 -0.30 21.20
N GLY A 2 -3.55 0.40 20.51
CA GLY A 2 -3.91 1.81 20.83
C GLY A 2 -4.54 2.08 22.20
N PHE A 3 -5.06 1.06 22.89
CA PHE A 3 -5.47 1.16 24.29
C PHE A 3 -4.26 1.43 25.22
N ARG A 4 -3.18 0.67 25.03
CA ARG A 4 -1.94 0.76 25.84
C ARG A 4 -1.05 1.93 25.43
N ASN A 5 -1.04 2.28 24.14
CA ASN A 5 -0.18 3.33 23.59
C ASN A 5 -1.04 4.43 22.92
N PRO A 6 -1.41 5.50 23.64
CA PRO A 6 -2.24 6.58 23.09
C PRO A 6 -1.64 7.28 21.86
N ARG A 7 -0.31 7.29 21.74
CA ARG A 7 0.41 7.84 20.57
C ARG A 7 0.07 7.13 19.26
N LEU A 8 -0.39 5.87 19.32
CA LEU A 8 -0.85 5.12 18.14
C LEU A 8 -2.24 5.54 17.65
N ARG A 9 -2.96 6.40 18.38
CA ARG A 9 -4.27 6.95 17.96
C ARG A 9 -4.07 8.17 17.05
N ASN A 10 -3.27 7.99 16.01
CA ASN A 10 -2.95 9.02 15.05
C ASN A 10 -3.60 8.69 13.70
N GLY A 11 -4.16 9.69 13.03
CA GLY A 11 -4.76 9.54 11.70
C GLY A 11 -3.72 9.42 10.58
N ASN A 12 -2.47 9.81 10.84
CA ASN A 12 -1.38 9.66 9.90
C ASN A 12 -0.83 8.22 9.97
N THR A 13 -1.23 7.38 9.03
CA THR A 13 -0.81 5.98 8.94
C THR A 13 0.71 5.83 8.87
N PHE A 14 1.43 6.73 8.19
CA PHE A 14 2.88 6.65 8.09
C PHE A 14 3.55 6.87 9.45
N GLU A 15 3.09 7.88 10.21
CA GLU A 15 3.57 8.10 11.58
C GLU A 15 3.21 6.91 12.49
N VAL A 16 2.05 6.30 12.32
CA VAL A 16 1.67 5.10 13.07
C VAL A 16 2.60 3.92 12.76
N ILE A 17 2.99 3.71 11.50
CA ILE A 17 3.93 2.65 11.11
C ILE A 17 5.29 2.87 11.78
N GLN A 18 5.78 4.11 11.85
CA GLN A 18 7.03 4.42 12.56
C GLN A 18 6.91 4.15 14.06
N LEU A 19 5.80 4.58 14.68
CA LEU A 19 5.54 4.32 16.09
C LEU A 19 5.42 2.82 16.40
N MET A 20 4.99 1.97 15.46
CA MET A 20 4.97 0.51 15.66
C MET A 20 6.37 -0.05 15.88
N SER A 21 7.40 0.52 15.27
CA SER A 21 8.80 0.15 15.52
C SER A 21 9.25 0.63 16.90
N ASP A 22 8.96 1.89 17.25
CA ASP A 22 9.31 2.49 18.55
C ASP A 22 8.73 1.69 19.74
N PHE A 23 7.54 1.12 19.57
CA PHE A 23 6.89 0.29 20.58
C PHE A 23 7.18 -1.21 20.46
N ALA A 24 8.12 -1.60 19.58
CA ALA A 24 8.50 -2.99 19.30
C ALA A 24 7.29 -3.90 18.98
N ILE A 25 6.26 -3.34 18.33
CA ILE A 25 5.11 -4.11 17.85
C ILE A 25 5.51 -4.88 16.60
N LEU A 26 6.23 -4.23 15.71
CA LEU A 26 6.88 -4.84 14.55
C LEU A 26 8.38 -4.54 14.63
N ASP A 27 9.20 -5.41 14.06
CA ASP A 27 10.62 -5.11 13.93
C ASP A 27 10.85 -3.99 12.89
N PRO A 28 12.02 -3.32 12.90
CA PRO A 28 12.29 -2.21 11.97
C PRO A 28 12.14 -2.59 10.50
N ARG A 29 12.55 -3.79 10.11
CA ARG A 29 12.46 -4.26 8.73
C ARG A 29 11.00 -4.45 8.33
N GLN A 30 10.18 -5.02 9.21
CA GLN A 30 8.74 -5.17 8.98
C GLN A 30 8.04 -3.81 8.84
N CYS A 31 8.43 -2.81 9.64
CA CYS A 31 7.94 -1.44 9.50
C CYS A 31 8.35 -0.80 8.18
N GLU A 32 9.59 -0.99 7.73
CA GLU A 32 10.06 -0.52 6.41
C GLU A 32 9.28 -1.16 5.26
N GLU A 33 9.09 -2.48 5.31
CA GLU A 33 8.28 -3.23 4.33
C GLU A 33 6.83 -2.69 4.29
N LEU A 34 6.19 -2.54 5.45
CA LEU A 34 4.82 -2.03 5.56
C LEU A 34 4.70 -0.57 5.08
N ALA A 35 5.69 0.26 5.37
CA ALA A 35 5.74 1.65 4.89
C ALA A 35 5.83 1.71 3.37
N ARG A 36 6.68 0.88 2.76
CA ARG A 36 6.81 0.75 1.30
C ARG A 36 5.49 0.31 0.66
N TYR A 37 4.85 -0.72 1.20
CA TYR A 37 3.55 -1.20 0.69
C TYR A 37 2.47 -0.13 0.78
N TYR A 38 2.37 0.54 1.94
CA TYR A 38 1.41 1.61 2.14
C TYR A 38 1.63 2.76 1.14
N HIS A 39 2.87 3.20 0.95
CA HIS A 39 3.21 4.26 0.02
C HIS A 39 2.81 3.91 -1.42
N PHE A 40 3.15 2.70 -1.88
CA PHE A 40 2.76 2.22 -3.20
C PHE A 40 1.23 2.25 -3.38
N LEU A 41 0.48 1.59 -2.49
CA LEU A 41 -0.98 1.49 -2.61
C LEU A 41 -1.67 2.84 -2.46
N ARG A 42 -1.13 3.75 -1.64
CA ARG A 42 -1.62 5.12 -1.50
C ARG A 42 -1.45 5.91 -2.79
N ASN A 43 -0.33 5.72 -3.51
CA ASN A 43 -0.11 6.35 -4.81
C ASN A 43 -1.09 5.81 -5.85
N VAL A 44 -1.28 4.48 -5.91
CA VAL A 44 -2.28 3.86 -6.80
C VAL A 44 -3.68 4.43 -6.53
N GLU A 45 -4.10 4.50 -5.26
CA GLU A 45 -5.40 5.07 -4.90
C GLU A 45 -5.52 6.55 -5.29
N CYS A 46 -4.46 7.34 -5.10
CA CYS A 46 -4.42 8.73 -5.56
C CYS A 46 -4.54 8.84 -7.09
N GLY A 47 -3.82 8.00 -7.85
CA GLY A 47 -3.92 7.94 -9.31
C GLY A 47 -5.35 7.62 -9.78
N LEU A 48 -5.98 6.61 -9.17
CA LEU A 48 -7.37 6.25 -9.46
C LEU A 48 -8.35 7.41 -9.20
N ARG A 49 -8.16 8.15 -8.10
CA ARG A 49 -8.97 9.33 -7.78
C ARG A 49 -8.76 10.49 -8.76
N LEU A 50 -7.59 10.62 -9.36
CA LEU A 50 -7.35 11.66 -10.38
C LEU A 50 -8.00 11.31 -11.71
N MET A 51 -8.13 10.02 -12.03
CA MET A 51 -8.73 9.57 -13.29
C MET A 51 -10.26 9.57 -13.30
N SER A 52 -10.91 9.51 -12.13
CA SER A 52 -12.35 9.33 -12.03
C SER A 52 -13.00 10.30 -11.05
N GLU A 53 -14.06 10.98 -11.50
CA GLU A 53 -14.92 11.81 -10.65
C GLU A 53 -15.75 10.97 -9.66
N GLN A 54 -16.00 9.70 -10.00
CA GLN A 54 -16.66 8.74 -9.11
C GLN A 54 -15.61 7.96 -8.33
N TYR A 55 -15.76 7.93 -7.00
CA TYR A 55 -14.88 7.16 -6.13
C TYR A 55 -14.99 5.66 -6.45
N SER A 56 -13.98 5.12 -7.13
CA SER A 56 -13.82 3.69 -7.37
C SER A 56 -12.45 3.26 -6.87
N ASN A 57 -12.43 2.26 -5.99
CA ASN A 57 -11.20 1.60 -5.53
C ASN A 57 -10.86 0.36 -6.37
N HIS A 58 -11.50 0.22 -7.54
CA HIS A 58 -11.21 -0.87 -8.46
C HIS A 58 -10.23 -0.40 -9.52
N LEU A 59 -9.27 -1.25 -9.85
CA LEU A 59 -8.43 -1.04 -11.02
C LEU A 59 -9.29 -1.01 -12.29
N PRO A 60 -8.94 -0.17 -13.27
CA PRO A 60 -9.55 -0.22 -14.60
C PRO A 60 -9.39 -1.61 -15.21
N GLN A 61 -10.38 -2.04 -15.99
CA GLN A 61 -10.31 -3.32 -16.71
C GLN A 61 -9.81 -3.14 -18.15
N ASP A 62 -9.86 -1.92 -18.69
CA ASP A 62 -9.35 -1.61 -20.01
C ASP A 62 -7.87 -1.23 -19.96
N GLU A 63 -7.12 -1.76 -20.92
CA GLU A 63 -5.68 -1.54 -21.04
C GLU A 63 -5.33 -0.07 -21.24
N THR A 64 -6.17 0.68 -21.94
CA THR A 64 -5.97 2.12 -22.17
C THR A 64 -5.98 2.93 -20.88
N ALA A 65 -6.95 2.69 -20.00
CA ALA A 65 -7.00 3.34 -18.70
C ALA A 65 -5.88 2.85 -17.78
N LEU A 66 -5.51 1.56 -17.84
CA LEU A 66 -4.34 1.06 -17.10
C LEU A 66 -3.06 1.77 -17.53
N ALA A 67 -2.85 2.02 -18.82
CA ALA A 67 -1.70 2.77 -19.30
C ALA A 67 -1.72 4.24 -18.83
N VAL A 68 -2.89 4.87 -18.78
CA VAL A 68 -3.04 6.22 -18.20
C VAL A 68 -2.69 6.22 -16.71
N LEU A 69 -3.16 5.23 -15.96
CA LEU A 69 -2.83 5.08 -14.54
C LEU A 69 -1.33 4.86 -14.34
N ALA A 70 -0.73 3.94 -15.11
CA ALA A 70 0.70 3.66 -15.08
C ALA A 70 1.50 4.94 -15.32
N ARG A 71 1.11 5.76 -16.30
CA ARG A 71 1.78 7.04 -16.55
C ARG A 71 1.64 8.05 -15.40
N LEU A 72 0.48 8.10 -14.73
CA LEU A 72 0.30 8.94 -13.54
C LEU A 72 1.17 8.48 -12.35
N LEU A 73 1.50 7.20 -12.33
CA LEU A 73 2.39 6.58 -11.34
C LEU A 73 3.86 6.57 -11.76
N ASP A 74 4.21 7.32 -12.81
CA ASP A 74 5.58 7.50 -13.32
C ASP A 74 6.21 6.27 -13.99
N TYR A 75 5.38 5.31 -14.45
CA TYR A 75 5.84 4.25 -15.35
C TYR A 75 6.08 4.83 -16.73
N ALA A 76 7.36 5.08 -17.05
CA ALA A 76 7.79 5.74 -18.27
C ALA A 76 8.58 4.82 -19.21
N GLY A 77 8.67 5.21 -20.47
CA GLY A 77 9.34 4.44 -21.52
C GLY A 77 8.42 3.41 -22.17
N GLY A 78 8.84 2.87 -23.32
CA GLY A 78 8.07 1.87 -24.06
C GLY A 78 6.74 2.38 -24.62
N THR A 79 5.88 1.42 -24.95
CA THR A 79 4.50 1.59 -25.41
C THR A 79 3.53 1.69 -24.22
N PRO A 80 2.31 2.24 -24.42
CA PRO A 80 1.28 2.24 -23.38
C PRO A 80 0.99 0.85 -22.79
N SER A 81 1.03 -0.18 -23.64
CA SER A 81 0.86 -1.59 -23.25
C SER A 81 1.96 -2.04 -22.28
N GLU A 82 3.22 -1.78 -22.62
CA GLU A 82 4.37 -2.11 -21.77
C GLU A 82 4.33 -1.37 -20.42
N GLN A 83 3.83 -0.12 -20.40
CA GLN A 83 3.64 0.64 -19.15
C GLN A 83 2.55 0.03 -18.27
N ALA A 84 1.43 -0.34 -18.88
CA ALA A 84 0.34 -1.01 -18.18
C ALA A 84 0.79 -2.36 -17.60
N ASP A 85 1.54 -3.15 -18.38
CA ASP A 85 2.09 -4.43 -17.96
C ASP A 85 3.07 -4.28 -16.78
N ALA A 86 4.01 -3.32 -16.87
CA ALA A 86 4.96 -3.05 -15.79
C ALA A 86 4.27 -2.63 -14.48
N PHE A 87 3.25 -1.78 -14.58
CA PHE A 87 2.43 -1.40 -13.43
C PHE A 87 1.69 -2.61 -12.84
N MET A 88 1.06 -3.42 -13.69
CA MET A 88 0.31 -4.59 -13.24
C MET A 88 1.20 -5.66 -12.60
N GLU A 89 2.42 -5.84 -13.09
CA GLU A 89 3.43 -6.71 -12.49
C GLU A 89 3.79 -6.25 -11.08
N GLU A 90 4.18 -4.98 -10.90
CA GLU A 90 4.52 -4.45 -9.58
C GLU A 90 3.32 -4.45 -8.63
N TYR A 91 2.11 -4.19 -9.13
CA TYR A 91 0.88 -4.26 -8.35
C TYR A 91 0.60 -5.68 -7.84
N GLN A 92 0.71 -6.68 -8.71
CA GLN A 92 0.50 -8.08 -8.34
C GLN A 92 1.55 -8.56 -7.34
N GLN A 93 2.82 -8.20 -7.58
CA GLN A 93 3.90 -8.50 -6.65
C GLN A 93 3.65 -7.85 -5.29
N THR A 94 3.44 -6.54 -5.25
CA THR A 94 3.24 -5.79 -4.00
C THR A 94 2.04 -6.29 -3.23
N THR A 95 0.89 -6.52 -3.88
CA THR A 95 -0.29 -7.06 -3.17
C THR A 95 -0.09 -8.50 -2.71
N GLY A 96 0.73 -9.28 -3.40
CA GLY A 96 1.20 -10.59 -2.95
C GLY A 96 2.01 -10.50 -1.67
N GLU A 97 3.05 -9.65 -1.67
CA GLU A 97 3.92 -9.39 -0.52
C GLU A 97 3.12 -8.87 0.69
N VAL A 98 2.14 -7.98 0.47
CA VAL A 98 1.22 -7.51 1.51
C VAL A 98 0.44 -8.68 2.12
N ARG A 99 -0.13 -9.58 1.31
CA ARG A 99 -0.89 -10.73 1.82
C ARG A 99 -0.01 -11.66 2.66
N GLU A 100 1.23 -11.92 2.22
CA GLU A 100 2.19 -12.72 2.99
C GLU A 100 2.58 -12.02 4.29
N PHE A 101 2.86 -10.71 4.23
CA PHE A 101 3.18 -9.91 5.40
C PHE A 101 2.08 -9.98 6.46
N TYR A 102 0.81 -9.77 6.06
CA TYR A 102 -0.31 -9.88 6.98
C TYR A 102 -0.47 -11.30 7.51
N ARG A 103 -0.30 -12.34 6.69
CA ARG A 103 -0.40 -13.73 7.16
C ARG A 103 0.65 -14.05 8.23
N GLY A 104 1.88 -13.56 8.07
CA GLY A 104 2.97 -13.76 9.03
C GLY A 104 2.87 -12.91 10.29
N ASN A 105 2.16 -11.77 10.24
CA ASN A 105 2.11 -10.79 11.32
C ASN A 105 0.71 -10.61 11.94
N LEU A 106 -0.29 -11.38 11.50
CA LEU A 106 -1.67 -11.20 11.93
C LEU A 106 -1.81 -11.30 13.44
N ASP A 107 -1.19 -12.30 14.06
CA ASP A 107 -1.23 -12.52 15.52
C ASP A 107 -0.58 -11.37 16.30
N VAL A 108 0.48 -10.78 15.76
CA VAL A 108 1.21 -9.66 16.38
C VAL A 108 0.37 -8.37 16.29
N LEU A 109 -0.22 -8.11 15.12
CA LEU A 109 -1.07 -6.94 14.88
C LEU A 109 -2.40 -7.03 15.64
N LEU A 110 -3.00 -8.22 15.67
CA LEU A 110 -4.29 -8.49 16.33
C LEU A 110 -4.17 -8.92 17.78
N ARG A 111 -2.98 -8.88 18.41
CA ARG A 111 -2.81 -9.11 19.86
C ARG A 111 -3.57 -8.06 20.68
N ILE A 112 -4.88 -8.27 20.74
CA ILE A 112 -5.79 -7.89 21.79
C ILE A 112 -5.35 -8.74 22.97
N SER A 113 -5.02 -8.06 24.07
CA SER A 113 -4.83 -8.66 25.37
C SER A 113 -5.95 -9.68 25.65
N LEU A 114 -5.60 -10.95 25.84
CA LEU A 114 -6.20 -11.71 26.93
C LEU A 114 -5.32 -11.47 28.16
#